data_AF-A0A497J7C0-F1
#
_entry.id   AF-A0A497J7C0-F1
#
_cell.length_a   1.000
_cell.length_b   1.000
_cell.length_c   1.000
_cell.angle_alpha   90.00
_cell.angle_beta   90.00
_cell.angle_gamma   90.00
#
_symmetry.space_group_name_H-M   'P 1'
#
loop_
_entity.id
_entity.type
_entity.pdbx_description
1 polymer ?
#
loop_
_entity_poly.entity_id
_entity_poly.type
_entity_poly.pdbx_seq_one_letter_code
_entity_poly.pdbx_strand_id
1 'polypeptide(L)' 'MELGNPMREIRIEKVTVNMGVGEGGEKLAKAEKLLEEITGQKPVRTY' A
#
# COMPACT_ATOMS: atom_id res chain seq x y z
N MET A 1 -26.44 23.71 18.17
CA MET A 1 -25.38 22.68 18.10
C MET A 1 -24.69 22.85 16.76
N GLU A 2 -23.54 23.51 16.74
CA GLU A 2 -22.73 23.52 15.52
C GLU A 2 -22.23 22.09 15.28
N LEU A 3 -22.70 21.46 14.20
CA LEU A 3 -22.00 20.31 13.66
C LEU A 3 -20.62 20.82 13.25
N GLY A 4 -19.57 20.31 13.90
CA GLY A 4 -18.19 20.78 13.72
C GLY A 4 -17.77 20.86 12.25
N ASN A 5 -16.85 21.78 11.94
CA ASN A 5 -16.38 22.06 10.58
C ASN A 5 -16.07 20.76 9.79
N PRO A 6 -16.81 20.46 8.70
CA PRO A 6 -16.62 19.25 7.89
C PRO A 6 -15.19 19.07 7.35
N MET A 7 -14.43 20.16 7.19
CA MET A 7 -13.02 20.11 6.76
C MET A 7 -12.07 19.54 7.82
N ARG A 8 -12.54 19.32 9.06
CA ARG A 8 -11.73 18.78 10.17
C ARG A 8 -12.05 17.32 10.48
N GLU A 9 -12.93 16.70 9.71
CA GLU A 9 -13.26 15.28 9.87
C GLU A 9 -12.03 14.42 9.52
N ILE A 10 -11.63 13.53 10.43
CA ILE A 10 -10.48 12.65 10.23
C ILE A 10 -10.86 11.56 9.22
N ARG A 11 -10.01 11.36 8.23
CA ARG A 11 -10.16 10.32 7.21
C ARG A 11 -8.82 9.63 6.98
N ILE A 12 -8.86 8.36 6.56
CA ILE A 12 -7.66 7.68 6.09
C ILE A 12 -7.35 8.23 4.70
N GLU A 13 -6.23 8.93 4.58
CA GLU A 13 -5.78 9.49 3.29
C GLU A 13 -5.33 8.36 2.35
N LYS A 14 -4.50 7.44 2.86
CA LYS A 14 -3.96 6.33 2.08
C LYS A 14 -3.54 5.15 2.95
N VAL A 15 -3.48 3.98 2.32
CA VAL A 15 -2.87 2.77 2.90
C VAL A 15 -1.78 2.31 1.95
N THR A 16 -0.57 2.10 2.49
CA THR A 16 0.56 1.54 1.74
C THR A 16 0.80 0.11 2.22
N VAL A 17 0.90 -0.83 1.28
CA VAL A 17 1.28 -2.22 1.56
C VAL A 17 2.75 -2.42 1.19
N ASN A 18 3.54 -2.96 2.11
CA ASN A 18 4.96 -3.24 1.91
C ASN A 18 5.27 -4.73 2.16
N MET A 19 6.16 -5.30 1.36
CA MET A 19 6.63 -6.67 1.53
C MET A 19 8.16 -6.71 1.43
N GLY A 20 8.82 -6.83 2.58
CA GLY A 20 10.27 -7.01 2.67
C GLY A 20 10.68 -8.46 2.44
N VAL A 21 11.31 -8.74 1.30
CA VAL A 21 11.72 -10.10 0.91
C VAL A 21 13.14 -10.45 1.39
N GLY A 22 13.99 -9.45 1.61
CA GLY A 22 15.38 -9.62 2.08
C GLY A 22 16.37 -10.14 1.02
N GLU A 23 15.87 -10.67 -0.10
CA GLU A 23 16.65 -11.25 -1.19
C GLU A 23 16.07 -10.83 -2.56
N GLY A 24 16.92 -10.75 -3.58
CA GLY A 24 16.51 -10.50 -4.95
C GLY A 24 16.07 -11.77 -5.71
N GLY A 25 15.87 -11.63 -7.02
CA GLY A 25 15.61 -12.76 -7.91
C GLY A 25 14.17 -13.28 -7.86
N GLU A 26 14.01 -14.61 -7.88
CA GLU A 26 12.69 -15.24 -8.06
C GLU A 26 11.73 -14.97 -6.89
N LYS A 27 12.24 -14.92 -5.64
CA LYS A 27 11.43 -14.61 -4.47
C LYS A 27 10.86 -13.19 -4.54
N LEU A 28 11.66 -12.21 -4.97
CA LEU A 28 11.21 -10.84 -5.16
C LEU A 28 10.15 -10.76 -6.27
N ALA A 29 10.36 -11.44 -7.39
CA ALA A 29 9.38 -11.47 -8.48
C ALA A 29 8.04 -12.12 -8.07
N LYS A 30 8.08 -13.15 -7.22
CA LYS A 30 6.86 -13.78 -6.64
C LYS A 30 6.15 -12.85 -5.67
N ALA A 31 6.89 -12.17 -4.80
CA ALA A 31 6.34 -11.19 -3.87
C ALA A 31 5.62 -10.04 -4.60
N GLU A 32 6.21 -9.53 -5.69
CA GLU A 32 5.59 -8.49 -6.52
C GLU A 32 4.27 -8.93 -7.14
N LYS A 33 4.24 -10.13 -7.75
CA LYS A 33 3.00 -10.66 -8.32
C LYS A 33 1.91 -10.84 -7.27
N LEU A 34 2.27 -11.37 -6.11
CA LEU A 34 1.33 -11.54 -5.00
C LEU A 34 0.78 -10.19 -4.52
N LEU A 35 1.63 -9.17 -4.44
CA LEU A 35 1.22 -7.82 -4.02
C LEU A 35 0.29 -7.17 -5.06
N GLU A 36 0.55 -7.40 -6.35
CA GLU A 36 -0.34 -6.98 -7.44
C GLU A 36 -1.70 -7.68 -7.38
N GLU A 37 -1.73 -9.00 -7.16
CA GLU A 37 -2.97 -9.78 -7.05
C GLU A 37 -3.83 -9.36 -5.84
N ILE A 38 -3.20 -9.06 -4.70
CA ILE A 38 -3.92 -8.64 -3.48
C ILE A 38 -4.44 -7.20 -3.60
N THR A 39 -3.62 -6.29 -4.13
CA THR A 39 -3.94 -4.85 -4.14
C THR A 39 -4.66 -4.40 -5.41
N GLY A 40 -4.65 -5.21 -6.47
CA GLY A 40 -5.14 -4.85 -7.80
C GLY A 40 -4.35 -3.73 -8.47
N GLN A 41 -3.16 -3.41 -7.96
CA GLN A 41 -2.34 -2.27 -8.40
C GLN A 41 -0.90 -2.71 -8.67
N LYS A 42 -0.24 -2.03 -9.60
CA LYS A 42 1.16 -2.29 -9.92
C LYS A 42 2.06 -1.90 -8.74
N PRO A 43 2.85 -2.85 -8.19
CA PRO A 43 3.75 -2.57 -7.08
C PRO A 43 4.95 -1.73 -7.54
N VAL A 44 5.54 -0.97 -6.61
CA VAL A 44 6.74 -0.17 -6.84
C VAL A 44 7.92 -0.82 -6.11
N ARG A 45 9.02 -1.06 -6.84
CA ARG A 45 10.27 -1.58 -6.26
C ARG A 45 10.96 -0.53 -5.40
N THR A 46 11.35 -0.90 -4.20
CA THR A 46 12.28 -0.14 -3.36
C THR A 46 13.67 -0.77 -3.51
N TYR A 47 14.67 0.03 -3.88
CA TYR A 47 16.07 -0.39 -4.09
C TYR A 47 16.92 -0.17 -2.85
#